data_AF-A0A691NIH8-F1
#
_entry.id   AF-A0A691NIH8-F1
#
_cell.length_a   1.000
_cell.length_b   1.000
_cell.length_c   1.000
_cell.angle_alpha   90.00
_cell.angle_beta   90.00
_cell.angle_gamma   90.00
#
_symmetry.space_group_name_H-M   'P 1'
#
loop_
_entity.id
_entity.type
_entity.pdbx_description
1 polymer ?
#
loop_
_entity_poly.entity_id
_entity_poly.type
_entity_poly.pdbx_seq_one_letter_code
_entity_poly.pdbx_strand_id
1 'polypeptide(L)'
;MNLQGKIKTIEKEKTKLLKSHKSLLEASNEIDLYNLVIEKEFSKFYKAVNSKYPCRSREWDERMDFAQDYSDILKKITNVEKLQSLINKKSKENEDGYKVGDFLYSIWGYEQTNIDFYQVIATTEKTIFLAEVKADVKVTGWERGLKSPCKNALKLDKAAFKTLSNFPKDSRGGGYAKSLYKYKGKALEFTSYY
;
A
#
# COMPACT_ATOMS: atom_id res chain seq x y z
N MET A 1 -1.37 -8.81 15.30
CA MET A 1 -1.48 -8.95 13.82
C MET A 1 -0.36 -9.87 13.35
N ASN A 2 -0.64 -10.96 12.64
CA ASN A 2 0.39 -11.90 12.18
C ASN A 2 1.03 -11.38 10.87
N LEU A 3 2.09 -10.57 10.98
CA LEU A 3 2.83 -10.08 9.82
C LEU A 3 3.68 -11.16 9.14
N GLN A 4 4.27 -12.07 9.92
CA GLN A 4 5.07 -13.18 9.38
C GLN A 4 4.26 -14.08 8.45
N GLY A 5 3.00 -14.38 8.81
CA GLY A 5 2.07 -15.12 7.95
C GLY A 5 1.78 -14.38 6.63
N LYS A 6 1.62 -13.05 6.67
CA LYS A 6 1.41 -12.24 5.47
C LYS A 6 2.65 -12.20 4.57
N ILE A 7 3.86 -12.06 5.13
CA ILE A 7 5.12 -12.15 4.37
C ILE A 7 5.21 -13.50 3.67
N LYS A 8 4.93 -14.61 4.37
CA LYS A 8 4.96 -15.95 3.81
C LYS A 8 3.98 -16.10 2.64
N THR A 9 2.80 -15.49 2.70
CA THR A 9 1.84 -15.47 1.58
C THR A 9 2.39 -14.69 0.38
N ILE A 10 2.95 -13.50 0.61
CA ILE A 10 3.52 -12.66 -0.46
C ILE A 10 4.72 -13.36 -1.13
N GLU A 11 5.60 -14.01 -0.36
CA GLU A 11 6.73 -14.77 -0.92
C GLU A 11 6.26 -15.98 -1.75
N LYS A 12 5.15 -16.62 -1.39
CA LYS A 12 4.52 -17.66 -2.24
C LYS A 12 4.00 -17.08 -3.55
N GLU A 13 3.33 -15.94 -3.52
CA GLU A 13 2.84 -15.23 -4.72
C GLU A 13 4.02 -14.87 -5.64
N LYS A 14 5.09 -14.30 -5.07
CA LYS A 14 6.35 -14.01 -5.76
C LYS A 14 6.92 -15.24 -6.45
N THR A 15 7.05 -16.35 -5.73
CA THR A 15 7.62 -17.60 -6.25
C THR A 15 6.77 -18.15 -7.41
N LYS A 16 5.44 -18.07 -7.29
CA LYS A 16 4.50 -18.48 -8.35
C LYS A 16 4.64 -17.59 -9.59
N LEU A 17 4.72 -16.27 -9.41
CA LEU A 17 4.92 -15.31 -10.50
C LEU A 17 6.21 -15.59 -11.26
N LEU A 18 7.33 -15.74 -10.52
CA LEU A 18 8.64 -16.01 -11.09
C LEU A 18 8.67 -17.32 -11.86
N LYS A 19 8.12 -18.40 -11.29
CA LYS A 19 8.05 -19.70 -11.97
C LYS A 19 7.29 -19.62 -13.30
N SER A 20 6.13 -18.94 -13.29
CA SER A 20 5.26 -18.85 -14.47
C SER A 20 5.92 -18.03 -15.58
N HIS A 21 6.51 -16.88 -15.24
CA HIS A 21 7.18 -16.02 -16.22
C HIS A 21 8.52 -16.57 -16.70
N LYS A 22 9.25 -17.31 -15.85
CA LYS A 22 10.45 -18.02 -16.27
C LYS A 22 10.14 -19.00 -17.40
N SER A 23 9.16 -19.89 -17.22
CA SER A 23 8.78 -20.84 -18.27
C SER A 23 8.31 -20.16 -19.56
N LEU A 24 7.60 -19.03 -19.43
CA LEU A 24 7.10 -18.27 -20.57
C LEU A 24 8.25 -17.64 -21.38
N LEU A 25 9.19 -17.00 -20.69
CA LEU A 25 10.34 -16.32 -21.30
C LEU A 25 11.36 -17.33 -21.85
N GLU A 26 11.53 -18.49 -21.23
CA GLU A 26 12.29 -19.61 -21.80
C GLU A 26 11.68 -20.09 -23.13
N ALA A 27 10.36 -20.32 -23.16
CA ALA A 27 9.66 -20.75 -24.38
C ALA A 27 9.71 -19.70 -25.51
N SER A 28 9.84 -18.41 -25.16
CA SER A 28 9.94 -17.29 -26.11
C SER A 28 11.39 -16.95 -26.50
N ASN A 29 12.38 -17.68 -25.98
CA ASN A 29 13.81 -17.38 -26.11
C ASN A 29 14.18 -15.94 -25.64
N GLU A 30 13.63 -15.54 -24.50
CA GLU A 30 13.73 -14.21 -23.89
C GLU A 30 14.24 -14.28 -22.44
N ILE A 31 15.02 -15.31 -22.10
CA ILE A 31 15.48 -15.54 -20.72
C ILE A 31 16.29 -14.37 -20.15
N ASP A 32 16.96 -13.60 -21.00
CA ASP A 32 17.69 -12.38 -20.58
C ASP A 32 16.77 -11.33 -19.98
N LEU A 33 15.54 -11.19 -20.49
CA LEU A 33 14.55 -10.27 -19.93
C LEU A 33 14.15 -10.70 -18.51
N TYR A 34 14.02 -12.01 -18.27
CA TYR A 34 13.77 -12.54 -16.93
C TYR A 34 14.92 -12.21 -15.98
N ASN A 35 16.16 -12.41 -16.40
CA ASN A 35 17.35 -12.14 -15.58
C ASN A 35 17.43 -10.66 -15.18
N LEU A 36 17.17 -9.74 -16.11
CA LEU A 36 17.13 -8.30 -15.83
C LEU A 36 16.09 -7.95 -14.74
N VAL A 37 14.92 -8.60 -14.74
CA VAL A 37 13.89 -8.37 -13.70
C VAL A 37 14.36 -8.91 -12.34
N ILE A 38 14.95 -10.11 -12.30
CA ILE A 38 15.47 -10.70 -11.05
C ILE A 38 16.58 -9.85 -10.45
N GLU A 39 17.48 -9.33 -11.28
CA GLU A 39 18.57 -8.43 -10.91
C GLU A 39 18.06 -7.03 -10.54
N LYS A 40 16.76 -6.75 -10.69
CA LYS A 40 16.11 -5.46 -10.44
C LYS A 40 16.61 -4.34 -11.36
N GLU A 41 17.14 -4.70 -12.52
CA GLU A 41 17.62 -3.80 -13.57
C GLU A 41 16.48 -3.35 -14.48
N PHE A 42 15.40 -2.81 -13.87
CA PHE A 42 14.15 -2.48 -14.57
C PHE A 42 14.34 -1.50 -15.74
N SER A 43 15.27 -0.54 -15.63
CA SER A 43 15.55 0.40 -16.73
C SER A 43 16.12 -0.30 -17.97
N LYS A 44 17.03 -1.26 -17.78
CA LYS A 44 17.57 -2.07 -18.89
C LYS A 44 16.48 -2.95 -19.47
N PHE A 45 15.66 -3.56 -18.62
CA PHE A 45 14.50 -4.35 -19.03
C PHE A 45 13.56 -3.55 -19.94
N TYR A 46 13.11 -2.37 -19.51
CA TYR A 46 12.18 -1.55 -20.30
C TYR A 46 12.77 -1.14 -21.66
N LYS A 47 14.06 -0.80 -21.70
CA LYS A 47 14.76 -0.52 -22.96
C LYS A 47 14.79 -1.73 -23.88
N ALA A 48 15.10 -2.91 -23.35
CA ALA A 48 15.16 -4.14 -24.12
C ALA A 48 13.78 -4.54 -24.70
N VAL A 49 12.72 -4.45 -23.88
CA VAL A 49 11.35 -4.74 -24.34
C VAL A 49 10.93 -3.74 -25.42
N ASN A 50 11.07 -2.43 -25.19
CA ASN A 50 10.70 -1.43 -26.19
C ASN A 50 11.54 -1.48 -27.47
N SER A 51 12.79 -1.95 -27.39
CA SER A 51 13.61 -2.16 -28.60
C SER A 51 13.16 -3.37 -29.41
N LYS A 52 12.64 -4.42 -28.74
CA LYS A 52 12.20 -5.65 -29.41
C LYS A 52 10.80 -5.53 -29.99
N TYR A 53 9.92 -4.85 -29.27
CA TYR A 53 8.51 -4.67 -29.60
C TYR A 53 8.27 -3.19 -29.96
N PRO A 54 8.24 -2.84 -31.25
CA PRO A 54 8.12 -1.45 -31.70
C PRO A 54 6.74 -0.84 -31.42
N CYS A 55 5.75 -1.67 -31.10
CA CYS A 55 4.41 -1.25 -30.72
C CYS A 55 3.90 -2.07 -29.53
N ARG A 56 2.84 -1.58 -28.90
CA ARG A 56 2.17 -2.23 -27.77
C ARG A 56 1.39 -3.46 -28.25
N SER A 57 2.05 -4.61 -28.26
CA SER A 57 1.43 -5.92 -28.51
C SER A 57 1.01 -6.61 -27.22
N ARG A 58 0.31 -7.74 -27.33
CA ARG A 58 -0.04 -8.58 -26.19
C ARG A 58 1.20 -9.06 -25.43
N GLU A 59 2.22 -9.51 -26.15
CA GLU A 59 3.47 -9.95 -25.57
C GLU A 59 4.16 -8.79 -24.85
N TRP A 60 4.18 -7.59 -25.45
CA TRP A 60 4.70 -6.40 -24.79
C TRP A 60 4.00 -6.14 -23.45
N ASP A 61 2.65 -6.18 -23.43
CA ASP A 61 1.86 -6.00 -22.20
C ASP A 61 2.24 -7.06 -21.16
N GLU A 62 2.30 -8.34 -21.54
CA GLU A 62 2.69 -9.44 -20.64
C GLU A 62 4.09 -9.23 -20.01
N ARG A 63 5.05 -8.67 -20.76
CA ARG A 63 6.41 -8.39 -20.23
C ARG A 63 6.38 -7.20 -19.27
N MET A 64 5.68 -6.14 -19.65
CA MET A 64 5.57 -4.94 -18.82
C MET A 64 4.84 -5.26 -17.51
N ASP A 65 3.75 -6.02 -17.58
CA ASP A 65 2.99 -6.48 -16.42
C ASP A 65 3.86 -7.34 -15.50
N PHE A 66 4.67 -8.25 -16.05
CA PHE A 66 5.60 -9.05 -15.23
C PHE A 66 6.55 -8.17 -14.39
N ALA A 67 7.21 -7.21 -15.02
CA ALA A 67 8.14 -6.33 -14.34
C ALA A 67 7.44 -5.45 -13.30
N GLN A 68 6.25 -4.94 -13.63
CA GLN A 68 5.43 -4.13 -12.75
C GLN A 68 4.95 -4.93 -11.53
N ASP A 69 4.36 -6.11 -11.75
CA ASP A 69 3.89 -7.02 -10.70
C ASP A 69 5.02 -7.42 -9.76
N TYR A 70 6.19 -7.78 -10.32
CA TYR A 70 7.36 -8.13 -9.51
C TYR A 70 7.83 -6.95 -8.66
N SER A 71 7.93 -5.76 -9.26
CA SER A 71 8.26 -4.53 -8.54
C SER A 71 7.29 -4.24 -7.40
N ASP A 72 5.99 -4.42 -7.62
CA ASP A 72 4.96 -4.16 -6.61
C ASP A 72 4.96 -5.20 -5.49
N ILE A 73 5.26 -6.46 -5.80
CA ILE A 73 5.51 -7.49 -4.79
C ILE A 73 6.71 -7.12 -3.91
N LEU A 74 7.83 -6.71 -4.51
CA LEU A 74 9.01 -6.27 -3.76
C LEU A 74 8.69 -5.08 -2.86
N LYS A 75 7.97 -4.07 -3.37
CA LYS A 75 7.51 -2.92 -2.57
C LYS A 75 6.66 -3.38 -1.39
N LYS A 76 5.71 -4.30 -1.60
CA LYS A 76 4.88 -4.87 -0.52
C LYS A 76 5.73 -5.54 0.55
N ILE A 77 6.71 -6.37 0.18
CA ILE A 77 7.61 -7.03 1.14
C ILE A 77 8.36 -5.98 1.97
N THR A 78 9.00 -5.01 1.32
CA THR A 78 9.72 -3.94 2.00
C THR A 78 8.82 -3.13 2.93
N ASN A 79 7.58 -2.84 2.53
CA ASN A 79 6.62 -2.15 3.38
C ASN A 79 6.26 -2.96 4.62
N VAL A 80 6.08 -4.29 4.49
CA VAL A 80 5.76 -5.17 5.61
C VAL A 80 6.94 -5.27 6.59
N GLU A 81 8.17 -5.38 6.09
CA GLU A 81 9.38 -5.39 6.92
C GLU A 81 9.51 -4.08 7.71
N LYS A 82 9.31 -2.93 7.04
CA LYS A 82 9.26 -1.61 7.69
C LYS A 82 8.18 -1.55 8.75
N LEU A 83 6.95 -2.00 8.45
CA LEU A 83 5.85 -2.08 9.41
C LEU A 83 6.24 -2.92 10.63
N GLN A 84 6.86 -4.09 10.42
CA GLN A 84 7.29 -4.97 11.50
C GLN A 84 8.33 -4.30 12.40
N SER A 85 9.32 -3.62 11.80
CA SER A 85 10.32 -2.85 12.56
C SER A 85 9.71 -1.71 13.38
N LEU A 86 8.65 -1.06 12.88
CA LEU A 86 7.96 0.01 13.59
C LEU A 86 7.12 -0.53 14.75
N ILE A 87 6.37 -1.62 14.53
CA ILE A 87 5.56 -2.26 15.57
C ILE A 87 6.42 -2.79 16.71
N ASN A 88 7.63 -3.27 16.42
CA ASN A 88 8.57 -3.75 17.42
C ASN A 88 9.14 -2.62 18.30
N LYS A 89 8.93 -1.35 17.96
CA LYS A 89 9.36 -0.23 18.82
C LYS A 89 8.46 -0.16 20.05
N LYS A 90 9.09 -0.12 21.24
CA LYS A 90 8.38 0.16 22.50
C LYS A 90 7.59 1.47 22.33
N SER A 91 6.28 1.36 22.52
CA SER A 91 5.34 2.46 22.34
C SER A 91 4.54 2.62 23.63
N LYS A 92 4.42 3.86 24.11
CA LYS A 92 3.57 4.27 25.23
C LYS A 92 2.56 5.30 24.74
N GLU A 93 1.53 5.58 25.52
CA GLU A 93 0.68 6.73 25.23
C GLU A 93 1.54 8.00 25.18
N ASN A 94 1.31 8.84 24.17
CA ASN A 94 2.08 10.06 23.98
C ASN A 94 1.45 11.27 24.70
N GLU A 95 2.11 12.43 24.62
CA GLU A 95 1.68 13.65 25.32
C GLU A 95 0.30 14.15 24.84
N ASP A 96 -0.07 13.86 23.59
CA ASP A 96 -1.35 14.23 22.99
C ASP A 96 -2.44 13.14 23.12
N GLY A 97 -2.21 12.09 23.92
CA GLY A 97 -3.18 11.04 24.22
C GLY A 97 -3.45 10.04 23.08
N TYR A 98 -2.48 9.84 22.19
CA TYR A 98 -2.49 8.78 21.18
C TYR A 98 -1.79 7.53 21.70
N LYS A 99 -2.40 6.37 21.44
CA LYS A 99 -1.83 5.06 21.74
C LYS A 99 -1.89 4.13 20.53
N VAL A 100 -1.06 3.09 20.55
CA VAL A 100 -1.08 2.05 19.52
C VAL A 100 -2.47 1.43 19.43
N GLY A 101 -3.00 1.35 18.22
CA GLY A 101 -4.34 0.86 17.94
C GLY A 101 -5.41 1.95 17.78
N ASP A 102 -5.12 3.20 18.13
CA ASP A 102 -6.01 4.32 17.82
C ASP A 102 -6.16 4.49 16.31
N PHE A 103 -7.32 5.01 15.89
CA PHE A 103 -7.62 5.28 14.49
C PHE A 103 -7.68 6.78 14.23
N LEU A 104 -7.12 7.17 13.09
CA LEU A 104 -7.29 8.50 12.51
C LEU A 104 -7.94 8.34 11.13
N TYR A 105 -8.56 9.40 10.65
CA TYR A 105 -9.09 9.45 9.30
C TYR A 105 -8.76 10.78 8.63
N SER A 106 -8.71 10.77 7.31
CA SER A 106 -8.72 11.97 6.49
C SER A 106 -9.98 12.00 5.65
N ILE A 107 -10.54 13.18 5.45
CA ILE A 107 -11.62 13.42 4.50
C ILE A 107 -11.07 14.30 3.39
N TRP A 108 -11.35 13.94 2.15
CA TRP A 108 -10.93 14.71 0.99
C TRP A 108 -11.91 14.50 -0.16
N GLY A 109 -11.81 15.39 -1.14
CA GLY A 109 -12.58 15.35 -2.37
C GLY A 109 -13.23 16.70 -2.63
N TYR A 110 -13.50 16.95 -3.91
CA TYR A 110 -14.02 18.23 -4.38
C TYR A 110 -15.55 18.16 -4.41
N GLU A 111 -16.09 17.23 -5.20
CA GLU A 111 -17.53 16.94 -5.28
C GLU A 111 -17.94 15.70 -4.47
N GLN A 112 -17.00 14.80 -4.21
CA GLN A 112 -17.20 13.58 -3.45
C GLN A 112 -16.55 13.68 -2.07
N THR A 113 -17.06 12.92 -1.11
CA THR A 113 -16.49 12.82 0.23
C THR A 113 -15.78 11.48 0.35
N ASN A 114 -14.48 11.46 0.05
CA ASN A 114 -13.63 10.30 0.25
C ASN A 114 -13.06 10.28 1.66
N ILE A 115 -12.97 9.08 2.22
CA ILE A 115 -12.49 8.86 3.58
C ILE A 115 -11.43 7.78 3.57
N ASP A 116 -10.22 8.14 3.99
CA ASP A 116 -9.11 7.22 4.22
C ASP A 116 -8.90 7.05 5.72
N PHE A 117 -8.70 5.80 6.16
CA PHE A 117 -8.46 5.48 7.56
C PHE A 117 -7.03 5.03 7.79
N TYR A 118 -6.52 5.36 8.97
CA TYR A 118 -5.17 5.06 9.42
C TYR A 118 -5.20 4.53 10.85
N GLN A 119 -4.34 3.58 11.15
CA GLN A 119 -4.15 3.04 12.49
C GLN A 119 -2.77 3.45 13.03
N VAL A 120 -2.72 3.89 14.29
CA VAL A 120 -1.48 4.14 15.02
C VAL A 120 -0.79 2.81 15.28
N ILE A 121 0.41 2.63 14.73
CA ILE A 121 1.21 1.40 14.87
C ILE A 121 2.36 1.54 15.86
N ALA A 122 2.82 2.78 16.10
CA ALA A 122 3.84 3.11 17.07
C ALA A 122 3.72 4.58 17.46
N THR A 123 4.26 4.93 18.62
CA THR A 123 4.23 6.29 19.17
C THR A 123 5.57 6.65 19.81
N THR A 124 5.93 7.92 19.70
CA THR A 124 6.92 8.60 20.57
C THR A 124 6.21 9.76 21.25
N GLU A 125 6.93 10.56 22.04
CA GLU A 125 6.35 11.68 22.79
C GLU A 125 5.60 12.68 21.90
N LYS A 126 6.18 13.05 20.74
CA LYS A 126 5.65 14.08 19.83
C LYS A 126 5.30 13.57 18.42
N THR A 127 5.40 12.27 18.19
CA THR A 127 5.23 11.70 16.84
C THR A 127 4.43 10.42 16.91
N ILE A 128 3.51 10.27 15.95
CA ILE A 128 2.77 9.04 15.73
C ILE A 128 3.18 8.41 14.40
N PHE A 129 3.25 7.09 14.38
CA PHE A 129 3.46 6.30 13.18
C PHE A 129 2.15 5.68 12.76
N LEU A 130 1.77 5.88 11.50
CA LEU A 130 0.48 5.54 10.95
C LEU A 130 0.63 4.58 9.78
N ALA A 131 -0.26 3.59 9.74
CA ALA A 131 -0.45 2.70 8.59
C ALA A 131 -1.88 2.79 8.09
N GLU A 132 -2.07 2.81 6.77
CA GLU A 132 -3.40 2.87 6.18
C GLU A 132 -4.14 1.54 6.39
N VAL A 133 -5.44 1.62 6.65
CA VAL A 133 -6.29 0.44 6.89
C VAL A 133 -7.42 0.35 5.88
N LYS A 134 -7.91 -0.87 5.67
CA LYS A 134 -9.14 -1.08 4.91
C LYS A 134 -10.32 -0.44 5.65
N ALA A 135 -11.28 0.06 4.88
CA ALA A 135 -12.56 0.52 5.39
C ALA A 135 -13.61 -0.57 5.14
N ASP A 136 -14.50 -0.76 6.10
CA ASP A 136 -15.78 -1.41 5.89
C ASP A 136 -16.74 -0.38 5.28
N VAL A 137 -17.52 -0.80 4.29
CA VAL A 137 -18.36 0.08 3.49
C VAL A 137 -19.78 -0.45 3.52
N LYS A 138 -20.70 0.35 4.05
CA LYS A 138 -22.13 0.07 4.03
C LYS A 138 -22.82 1.10 3.14
N VAL A 139 -23.28 0.68 1.97
CA VAL A 139 -24.08 1.53 1.08
C VAL A 139 -25.46 1.73 1.71
N THR A 140 -25.88 2.98 1.88
CA THR A 140 -27.16 3.35 2.51
C THR A 140 -28.13 4.00 1.53
N GLY A 141 -27.67 4.37 0.33
CA GLY A 141 -28.51 4.87 -0.75
C GLY A 141 -27.70 5.15 -2.01
N TRP A 142 -28.34 5.83 -2.97
CA TRP A 142 -27.67 6.27 -4.19
C TRP A 142 -26.49 7.17 -3.85
N GLU A 143 -25.29 6.77 -4.29
CA GLU A 143 -24.04 7.55 -4.18
C GLU A 143 -23.64 7.96 -2.76
N ARG A 144 -24.15 7.26 -1.75
CA ARG A 144 -23.85 7.52 -0.34
C ARG A 144 -23.77 6.26 0.50
N GLY A 145 -22.96 6.33 1.52
CA GLY A 145 -22.86 5.25 2.48
C GLY A 145 -22.11 5.63 3.74
N LEU A 146 -21.90 4.63 4.58
CA LEU A 146 -21.15 4.72 5.80
C LEU A 146 -19.84 3.95 5.66
N LYS A 147 -18.76 4.55 6.15
CA LYS A 147 -17.44 3.94 6.22
C LYS A 147 -16.97 3.82 7.66
N SER A 148 -16.28 2.73 7.98
CA SER A 148 -15.66 2.51 9.28
C SER A 148 -14.32 1.80 9.11
N PRO A 149 -13.32 2.03 9.98
CA PRO A 149 -12.03 1.36 9.86
C PRO A 149 -12.15 -0.13 10.22
N CYS A 150 -11.59 -1.00 9.39
CA CYS A 150 -11.47 -2.42 9.70
C CYS A 150 -10.32 -2.65 10.69
N LYS A 151 -10.64 -3.17 11.87
CA LYS A 151 -9.63 -3.47 12.90
C LYS A 151 -8.61 -4.48 12.38
N ASN A 152 -7.32 -4.18 12.53
CA ASN A 152 -6.18 -5.03 12.13
C ASN A 152 -6.07 -5.34 10.62
N ALA A 153 -6.76 -4.58 9.76
CA ALA A 153 -6.74 -4.77 8.31
C ALA A 153 -5.84 -3.74 7.61
N LEU A 154 -4.54 -3.74 7.93
CA LEU A 154 -3.58 -2.84 7.28
C LEU A 154 -3.46 -3.11 5.77
N LYS A 155 -3.36 -2.03 4.98
CA LYS A 155 -2.99 -2.04 3.56
C LYS A 155 -1.47 -2.13 3.43
N LEU A 156 -0.97 -3.24 2.88
CA LEU A 156 0.47 -3.53 2.83
C LEU A 156 1.17 -2.96 1.58
N ASP A 157 0.39 -2.61 0.56
CA ASP A 157 0.82 -1.89 -0.63
C ASP A 157 1.22 -0.44 -0.33
N LYS A 158 0.74 0.12 0.79
CA LYS A 158 1.04 1.48 1.23
C LYS A 158 2.09 1.47 2.35
N ALA A 159 3.12 2.29 2.19
CA ALA A 159 4.15 2.45 3.21
C ALA A 159 3.59 3.16 4.44
N ALA A 160 3.93 2.70 5.65
CA ALA A 160 3.67 3.49 6.85
C ALA A 160 4.44 4.81 6.84
N PHE A 161 3.92 5.79 7.57
CA PHE A 161 4.50 7.11 7.67
C PHE A 161 4.46 7.63 9.09
N LYS A 162 5.15 8.74 9.33
CA LYS A 162 5.18 9.42 10.62
C LYS A 162 4.65 10.83 10.48
N THR A 163 4.02 11.35 11.52
CA THR A 163 3.55 12.73 11.57
C THR A 163 3.56 13.26 12.99
N LEU A 164 3.57 14.58 13.16
CA LEU A 164 3.52 15.21 14.47
C LEU A 164 2.16 14.94 15.12
N SER A 165 2.16 14.67 16.41
CA SER A 165 0.94 14.29 17.15
C SER A 165 0.01 15.47 17.45
N ASN A 166 0.57 16.66 17.66
CA ASN A 166 -0.20 17.88 17.94
C ASN A 166 -1.00 18.37 16.72
N PHE A 167 -0.49 18.18 15.50
CA PHE A 167 -1.18 18.53 14.26
C PHE A 167 -0.93 17.49 13.17
N PRO A 168 -1.59 16.32 13.28
CA PRO A 168 -1.31 15.19 12.40
C PRO A 168 -1.75 15.46 10.95
N LYS A 169 -0.84 15.19 10.01
CA LYS A 169 -1.06 15.33 8.57
C LYS A 169 -0.46 14.17 7.77
N ASP A 170 -1.10 13.83 6.66
CA ASP A 170 -0.55 12.96 5.61
C ASP A 170 -0.10 13.80 4.41
N SER A 171 1.22 13.84 4.16
CA SER A 171 1.85 14.58 3.07
C SER A 171 2.43 13.67 1.97
N ARG A 172 2.03 12.39 1.91
CA ARG A 172 2.62 11.41 0.96
C ARG A 172 2.11 11.51 -0.47
N GLY A 173 1.03 12.24 -0.72
CA GLY A 173 0.58 12.55 -2.08
C GLY A 173 1.20 13.88 -2.51
N GLY A 174 1.74 13.97 -3.73
CA GLY A 174 2.38 15.18 -4.30
C GLY A 174 1.45 16.39 -4.52
N GLY A 175 0.41 16.53 -3.69
CA GLY A 175 -0.49 17.67 -3.58
C GLY A 175 -0.54 18.20 -2.14
N TYR A 176 -1.71 18.64 -1.69
CA TYR A 176 -1.88 19.23 -0.36
C TYR A 176 -1.83 18.19 0.76
N ALA A 177 -1.23 18.58 1.89
CA ALA A 177 -1.19 17.75 3.09
C ALA A 177 -2.62 17.55 3.65
N LYS A 178 -3.06 16.31 3.76
CA LYS A 178 -4.38 15.97 4.32
C LYS A 178 -4.34 16.07 5.83
N SER A 179 -5.21 16.88 6.42
CA SER A 179 -5.42 16.89 7.86
C SER A 179 -5.97 15.55 8.34
N LEU A 180 -5.47 15.06 9.47
CA LEU A 180 -5.92 13.83 10.08
C LEU A 180 -6.68 14.11 11.37
N TYR A 181 -7.80 13.43 11.54
CA TYR A 181 -8.70 13.61 12.68
C TYR A 181 -8.83 12.30 13.46
N LYS A 182 -8.88 12.39 14.78
CA LYS A 182 -9.06 11.21 15.66
C LYS A 182 -10.44 10.60 15.42
N TYR A 183 -10.47 9.30 15.13
CA TYR A 183 -11.70 8.55 14.93
C TYR A 183 -12.35 8.21 16.28
N LYS A 184 -13.62 8.62 16.47
CA LYS A 184 -14.35 8.47 17.74
C LYS A 184 -15.28 7.24 17.78
N GLY A 185 -15.08 6.26 16.90
CA GLY A 185 -15.86 5.02 16.88
C GLY A 185 -17.19 5.06 16.12
N LYS A 186 -17.62 6.23 15.64
CA LYS A 186 -18.84 6.36 14.83
C LYS A 186 -18.51 6.26 13.34
N ALA A 187 -19.30 5.49 12.61
CA ALA A 187 -19.19 5.42 11.16
C ALA A 187 -19.33 6.80 10.52
N LEU A 188 -18.56 7.05 9.47
CA LEU A 188 -18.50 8.33 8.77
C LEU A 188 -19.23 8.24 7.43
N GLU A 189 -20.01 9.27 7.10
CA GLU A 189 -20.70 9.36 5.82
C GLU A 189 -19.72 9.68 4.69
N PHE A 190 -19.82 8.94 3.59
CA PHE A 190 -19.07 9.20 2.38
C PHE A 190 -20.03 9.34 1.21
N THR A 191 -19.62 10.12 0.21
CA THR A 191 -20.32 10.23 -1.08
C THR A 191 -19.38 9.80 -2.19
N SER A 192 -19.93 9.11 -3.18
CA SER A 192 -19.20 8.61 -4.35
C SER A 192 -20.14 8.63 -5.53
N TYR A 193 -19.75 9.25 -6.64
CA TYR A 193 -20.35 8.94 -7.94
C TYR A 193 -19.95 7.51 -8.29
N TYR A 194 -20.89 6.75 -8.85
CA TYR A 194 -20.60 5.42 -9.37
C TYR A 194 -19.56 5.46 -10.49
#